data_AF-A0AA50UD38-F1
#
_entry.id   AF-A0AA50UD38-F1
#
_cell.length_a   1.000
_cell.length_b   1.000
_cell.length_c   1.000
_cell.angle_alpha   90.00
_cell.angle_beta   90.00
_cell.angle_gamma   90.00
#
_symmetry.space_group_name_H-M   'P 1'
#
loop_
_entity.id
_entity.type
_entity.pdbx_description
1 polymer ?
#
loop_
_entity_poly.entity_id
_entity_poly.type
_entity_poly.pdbx_seq_one_letter_code
_entity_poly.pdbx_strand_id
1 'polypeptide(L)'
;KKRKHKKKEKSDDDKVDEDCIKHAGWWKVEKVEDVSGSIAIEFGNNSYVSALDNGLFTIGAPHGDGEGPSPEEIFTAFPAGENKFALKSGYGKYLGVSKDGMVIGRSDAVGPMEQWEP
;
A
#
# COMPACT_ATOMS: atom_id res chain seq x y z
N LYS A 1 29.67 -13.98 44.69
CA LYS A 1 29.48 -14.55 43.34
C LYS A 1 28.50 -13.66 42.56
N LYS A 2 29.00 -12.63 41.86
CA LYS A 2 28.17 -11.67 41.10
C LYS A 2 27.84 -12.26 39.73
N ARG A 3 26.55 -12.26 39.37
CA ARG A 3 25.98 -12.87 38.16
C ARG A 3 26.47 -12.12 36.91
N LYS A 4 27.00 -12.87 35.94
CA LYS A 4 27.50 -12.44 34.64
C LYS A 4 26.29 -12.05 33.77
N HIS A 5 26.18 -10.77 33.38
CA HIS A 5 25.19 -10.33 32.40
C HIS A 5 25.60 -10.88 31.03
N LYS A 6 24.87 -11.88 30.53
CA LYS A 6 25.04 -12.39 29.16
C LYS A 6 24.40 -11.36 28.23
N LYS A 7 25.22 -10.49 27.63
CA LYS A 7 24.80 -9.60 26.55
C LYS A 7 24.33 -10.50 25.41
N LYS A 8 23.02 -10.48 25.15
CA LYS A 8 22.42 -11.25 24.05
C LYS A 8 22.75 -10.48 22.78
N GLU A 9 23.77 -10.95 22.07
CA GLU A 9 23.99 -10.60 20.67
C GLU A 9 22.72 -10.96 19.90
N LYS A 10 22.12 -9.97 19.26
CA LYS A 10 21.26 -10.18 18.10
C LYS A 10 21.92 -9.41 16.97
N SER A 11 22.76 -10.12 16.24
CA SER A 11 23.05 -9.84 14.84
C SER A 11 21.72 -10.00 14.09
N ASP A 12 21.00 -8.90 13.93
CA ASP A 12 20.04 -8.79 12.84
C ASP A 12 20.86 -8.36 11.62
N ASP A 13 20.77 -9.18 10.60
CA ASP A 13 21.46 -9.12 9.33
C ASP A 13 21.15 -7.74 8.70
N ASP A 14 22.12 -6.82 8.67
CA ASP A 14 22.06 -5.55 7.94
C ASP A 14 22.05 -5.82 6.41
N LYS A 15 21.13 -6.65 5.93
CA LYS A 15 20.83 -6.76 4.51
C LYS A 15 20.05 -5.53 4.14
N VAL A 16 20.72 -4.69 3.37
CA VAL A 16 20.09 -3.57 2.68
C VAL A 16 18.96 -4.13 1.82
N ASP A 17 17.74 -3.70 2.09
CA ASP A 17 16.58 -4.04 1.27
C ASP A 17 16.66 -3.24 -0.04
N GLU A 18 17.14 -3.89 -1.10
CA GLU A 18 17.31 -3.27 -2.42
C GLU A 18 15.97 -2.81 -3.02
N ASP A 19 14.86 -3.49 -2.71
CA ASP A 19 13.52 -3.13 -3.16
C ASP A 19 13.09 -1.82 -2.49
N CYS A 20 13.24 -1.76 -1.16
CA CYS A 20 12.97 -0.56 -0.38
C CYS A 20 13.75 0.65 -0.91
N ILE A 21 15.03 0.48 -1.26
CA ILE A 21 15.81 1.56 -1.87
C ILE A 21 15.28 1.95 -3.25
N LYS A 22 14.97 0.97 -4.11
CA LYS A 22 14.44 1.22 -5.46
C LYS A 22 13.11 1.95 -5.45
N HIS A 23 12.30 1.76 -4.42
CA HIS A 23 11.00 2.42 -4.27
C HIS A 23 11.04 3.58 -3.27
N ALA A 24 12.17 4.27 -3.12
CA ALA A 24 12.31 5.47 -2.28
C ALA A 24 11.89 5.30 -0.81
N GLY A 25 12.13 4.14 -0.23
CA GLY A 25 11.77 3.80 1.15
C GLY A 25 10.40 3.14 1.31
N TRP A 26 9.69 2.85 0.22
CA TRP A 26 8.48 2.03 0.23
C TRP A 26 8.85 0.56 0.16
N TRP A 27 8.20 -0.29 0.95
CA TRP A 27 8.48 -1.72 0.99
C TRP A 27 7.22 -2.54 0.76
N LYS A 28 7.41 -3.76 0.25
CA LYS A 28 6.33 -4.72 0.07
C LYS A 28 5.77 -5.18 1.41
N VAL A 29 4.45 -5.19 1.53
CA VAL A 29 3.74 -5.76 2.67
C VAL A 29 3.58 -7.28 2.50
N GLU A 30 3.89 -8.05 3.54
CA GLU A 30 3.78 -9.52 3.53
C GLU A 30 2.46 -10.05 4.11
N LYS A 31 1.82 -9.31 5.01
CA LYS A 31 0.59 -9.72 5.71
C LYS A 31 -0.50 -8.68 5.54
N VAL A 32 -1.74 -9.13 5.38
CA VAL A 32 -2.91 -8.24 5.27
C VAL A 32 -3.07 -7.30 6.47
N GLU A 33 -2.65 -7.76 7.66
CA GLU A 33 -2.73 -7.01 8.92
C GLU A 33 -1.87 -5.75 8.89
N ASP A 34 -0.81 -5.75 8.08
CA ASP A 34 0.11 -4.64 7.89
C ASP A 34 -0.36 -3.69 6.77
N VAL A 35 -1.45 -4.02 6.06
CA VAL A 35 -2.07 -3.15 5.04
C VAL A 35 -2.88 -2.05 5.73
N SER A 36 -2.18 -1.02 6.20
CA SER A 36 -2.75 0.09 6.96
C SER A 36 -1.97 1.38 6.74
N GLY A 37 -2.66 2.52 6.73
CA GLY A 37 -2.02 3.83 6.50
C GLY A 37 -1.75 4.08 5.02
N SER A 38 -0.67 4.78 4.70
CA SER A 38 -0.32 5.11 3.31
C SER A 38 0.17 3.86 2.58
N ILE A 39 -0.48 3.52 1.47
CA ILE A 39 -0.10 2.39 0.62
C ILE A 39 -0.06 2.81 -0.85
N ALA A 40 0.70 2.08 -1.66
CA ALA A 40 0.64 2.15 -3.11
C ALA A 40 0.47 0.73 -3.69
N ILE A 41 -0.10 0.63 -4.89
CA ILE A 41 -0.31 -0.65 -5.57
C ILE A 41 0.49 -0.62 -6.87
N GLU A 42 1.50 -1.48 -6.99
CA GLU A 42 2.36 -1.57 -8.16
C GLU A 42 1.86 -2.64 -9.14
N PHE A 43 1.86 -2.32 -10.43
CA PHE A 43 1.55 -3.22 -11.55
C PHE A 43 2.82 -3.52 -12.39
N GLY A 44 3.93 -3.77 -11.69
CA GLY A 44 5.23 -4.04 -12.28
C GLY A 44 5.89 -2.83 -12.93
N ASN A 45 7.17 -2.97 -13.27
CA ASN A 45 7.99 -1.90 -13.85
C ASN A 45 7.90 -0.57 -13.08
N ASN A 46 7.84 -0.62 -11.75
CA ASN A 46 7.74 0.57 -10.91
C ASN A 46 6.59 1.51 -11.34
N SER A 47 5.48 0.93 -11.80
CA SER A 47 4.29 1.65 -12.29
C SER A 47 3.14 1.41 -11.32
N TYR A 48 2.53 2.48 -10.82
CA TYR A 48 1.54 2.37 -9.74
C TYR A 48 0.12 2.70 -10.22
N VAL A 49 -0.88 2.23 -9.48
CA VAL A 49 -2.28 2.65 -9.71
C VAL A 49 -2.40 4.12 -9.35
N SER A 50 -2.84 4.95 -10.30
CA SER A 50 -3.04 6.38 -10.15
C SER A 50 -4.53 6.72 -10.13
N ALA A 51 -4.95 7.55 -9.17
CA ALA A 51 -6.31 8.06 -9.06
C ALA A 51 -6.53 9.29 -9.95
N LEU A 52 -7.68 9.34 -10.62
CA LEU A 52 -8.13 10.49 -11.40
C LEU A 52 -9.25 11.24 -10.67
N ASP A 53 -9.35 12.53 -10.95
CA ASP A 53 -10.34 13.45 -10.36
C ASP A 53 -11.81 13.06 -10.69
N ASN A 54 -12.03 12.35 -11.79
CA ASN A 54 -13.32 11.82 -12.22
C ASN A 54 -13.73 10.50 -11.52
N GLY A 55 -12.94 10.05 -10.55
CA GLY A 55 -13.16 8.81 -9.80
C GLY A 55 -12.85 7.54 -10.57
N LEU A 56 -12.04 7.63 -11.63
CA LEU A 56 -11.47 6.49 -12.33
C LEU A 56 -10.01 6.27 -11.91
N PHE A 57 -9.44 5.14 -12.33
CA PHE A 57 -8.05 4.77 -12.10
C PHE A 57 -7.35 4.44 -13.40
N THR A 58 -6.04 4.68 -13.43
CA THR A 58 -5.14 4.28 -14.51
C THR A 58 -3.86 3.68 -13.89
N ILE A 59 -3.00 3.12 -14.73
CA ILE A 59 -1.62 2.82 -14.34
C ILE A 59 -0.75 4.03 -14.74
N GLY A 60 0.03 4.52 -13.79
CA GLY A 60 0.99 5.60 -13.99
C GLY A 60 2.13 5.20 -14.94
N ALA A 61 2.94 6.18 -15.33
CA ALA A 61 4.16 5.88 -16.06
C ALA A 61 5.16 5.13 -15.15
N PRO A 62 6.05 4.29 -15.71
CA PRO A 62 7.15 3.71 -14.95
C PRO A 62 8.00 4.78 -14.26
N HIS A 63 8.24 4.59 -12.96
CA HIS A 63 9.15 5.40 -12.16
C HIS A 63 10.59 4.89 -12.27
N GLY A 64 11.56 5.77 -12.08
CA GLY A 64 12.97 5.42 -12.04
C GLY A 64 13.38 4.69 -10.74
N ASP A 65 14.56 4.08 -10.74
CA ASP A 65 15.14 3.51 -9.52
C ASP A 65 15.37 4.61 -8.47
N GLY A 66 14.87 4.40 -7.26
CA GLY A 66 14.94 5.36 -6.17
C GLY A 66 13.81 6.40 -6.17
N GLU A 67 12.83 6.26 -7.07
CA GLU A 67 11.61 7.06 -7.11
C GLU A 67 10.45 6.25 -6.51
N GLY A 68 9.64 6.91 -5.68
CA GLY A 68 8.47 6.33 -5.05
C GLY A 68 7.18 6.83 -5.70
N PRO A 69 6.01 6.31 -5.28
CA PRO A 69 4.73 6.68 -5.84
C PRO A 69 4.45 8.19 -5.71
N SER A 70 3.84 8.75 -6.76
CA SER A 70 3.35 10.12 -6.79
C SER A 70 2.16 10.31 -5.84
N PRO A 71 1.82 11.54 -5.43
CA PRO A 71 0.70 11.78 -4.51
C PRO A 71 -0.65 11.17 -4.94
N GLU A 72 -0.92 11.12 -6.25
CA GLU A 72 -2.10 10.53 -6.86
C GLU A 72 -2.08 8.98 -6.90
N GLU A 73 -0.91 8.38 -6.69
CA GLU A 73 -0.68 6.93 -6.63
C GLU A 73 -0.68 6.40 -5.19
N ILE A 74 -0.75 7.30 -4.20
CA ILE A 74 -0.82 6.97 -2.79
C ILE A 74 -2.29 6.90 -2.32
N PHE A 75 -2.64 5.78 -1.71
CA PHE A 75 -3.92 5.51 -1.09
C PHE A 75 -3.79 5.45 0.42
N THR A 76 -4.90 5.60 1.13
CA THR A 76 -4.98 5.27 2.56
C THR A 76 -5.75 3.98 2.75
N ALA A 77 -5.09 2.98 3.34
CA ALA A 77 -5.69 1.72 3.72
C ALA A 77 -6.27 1.76 5.14
N PHE A 78 -7.42 1.14 5.30
CA PHE A 78 -8.12 0.97 6.58
C PHE A 78 -8.50 -0.50 6.76
N PRO A 79 -8.33 -1.07 7.96
CA PRO A 79 -8.88 -2.40 8.25
C PRO A 79 -10.41 -2.35 8.15
N ALA A 80 -11.01 -3.33 7.45
CA ALA A 80 -12.45 -3.40 7.21
C ALA A 80 -13.09 -4.70 7.72
N GLY A 81 -12.34 -5.49 8.50
CA GLY A 81 -12.79 -6.76 9.08
C GLY A 81 -11.64 -7.76 9.16
N GLU A 82 -11.96 -9.03 9.40
CA GLU A 82 -10.98 -10.12 9.34
C GLU A 82 -10.53 -10.32 7.89
N ASN A 83 -9.20 -10.26 7.65
CA ASN A 83 -8.59 -10.42 6.33
C ASN A 83 -9.09 -9.44 5.25
N LYS A 84 -9.65 -8.29 5.66
CA LYS A 84 -10.23 -7.30 4.75
C LYS A 84 -9.72 -5.91 5.02
N PHE A 85 -9.58 -5.14 3.95
CA PHE A 85 -9.21 -3.74 4.01
C PHE A 85 -10.06 -2.90 3.04
N ALA A 86 -10.09 -1.60 3.26
CA ALA A 86 -10.69 -0.63 2.36
C ALA A 86 -9.63 0.41 1.99
N LEU A 87 -9.71 0.93 0.76
CA LEU A 87 -8.78 1.92 0.25
C LEU A 87 -9.49 3.24 -0.02
N LYS A 88 -8.84 4.34 0.36
CA LYS A 88 -9.28 5.70 0.05
C LYS A 88 -8.24 6.39 -0.82
N SER A 89 -8.68 6.94 -1.95
CA SER A 89 -7.86 7.74 -2.85
C SER A 89 -7.45 9.08 -2.23
N GLY A 90 -6.42 9.72 -2.79
CA GLY A 90 -6.03 11.09 -2.44
C GLY A 90 -7.16 12.13 -2.64
N TYR A 91 -8.16 11.85 -3.47
CA TYR A 91 -9.36 12.66 -3.66
C TYR A 91 -10.43 12.47 -2.57
N GLY A 92 -10.14 11.63 -1.58
CA GLY A 92 -11.00 11.43 -0.43
C GLY A 92 -12.18 10.47 -0.68
N LYS A 93 -12.16 9.70 -1.76
CA LYS A 93 -13.19 8.71 -2.10
C LYS A 93 -12.67 7.29 -1.94
N TYR A 94 -13.53 6.40 -1.45
CA TYR A 94 -13.25 4.98 -1.30
C TYR A 94 -13.30 4.26 -2.65
N LEU A 95 -12.37 3.31 -2.82
CA LEU A 95 -12.27 2.44 -3.99
C LEU A 95 -13.24 1.29 -3.83
N GLY A 96 -14.07 1.08 -4.83
CA GLY A 96 -14.95 -0.07 -4.90
C GLY A 96 -15.23 -0.52 -6.33
N VAL A 97 -15.99 -1.61 -6.44
CA VAL A 97 -16.35 -2.20 -7.74
C VAL A 97 -17.73 -1.72 -8.17
N SER A 98 -17.84 -1.22 -9.40
CA SER A 98 -19.11 -0.83 -10.02
C SER A 98 -19.93 -2.08 -10.41
N LYS A 99 -21.23 -1.88 -10.73
CA LYS A 99 -22.10 -2.98 -11.21
C LYS A 99 -21.57 -3.67 -12.48
N ASP A 100 -20.77 -2.95 -13.27
CA ASP A 100 -20.18 -3.44 -14.51
C ASP A 100 -18.81 -4.11 -14.28
N GLY A 101 -18.39 -4.27 -13.02
CA GLY A 101 -17.12 -4.90 -12.65
C GLY A 101 -15.90 -3.97 -12.72
N MET A 102 -16.11 -2.66 -12.89
CA MET A 102 -15.02 -1.70 -13.02
C MET A 102 -14.66 -1.09 -11.66
N VAL A 103 -13.36 -0.95 -11.38
CA VAL A 103 -12.89 -0.28 -10.16
C VAL A 103 -13.09 1.23 -10.27
N ILE A 104 -13.77 1.84 -9.30
CA ILE A 104 -14.10 3.28 -9.25
C ILE A 104 -13.91 3.85 -7.85
N GLY A 105 -13.54 5.13 -7.77
CA GLY A 105 -13.26 5.86 -6.54
C GLY A 105 -14.26 6.98 -6.33
N ARG A 106 -15.53 6.64 -6.03
CA ARG A 106 -16.63 7.63 -5.92
C ARG A 106 -17.39 7.59 -4.60
N SER A 107 -17.15 6.58 -3.78
CA SER A 107 -17.91 6.36 -2.54
C SER A 107 -17.37 7.22 -1.39
N ASP A 108 -18.27 7.81 -0.61
CA ASP A 108 -17.94 8.59 0.60
C ASP A 108 -17.80 7.73 1.86
N ALA A 109 -18.22 6.46 1.79
CA ALA A 109 -18.17 5.51 2.88
C ALA A 109 -17.78 4.12 2.39
N VAL A 110 -17.32 3.28 3.32
CA VAL A 110 -17.03 1.88 3.06
C VAL A 110 -18.33 1.08 3.14
N GLY A 111 -18.78 0.56 1.99
CA GLY A 111 -19.83 -0.45 1.90
C GLY A 111 -19.25 -1.81 1.51
N PRO A 112 -20.11 -2.78 1.14
CA PRO A 112 -19.67 -4.10 0.69
C PRO A 112 -18.79 -4.08 -0.57
N MET A 113 -18.97 -3.07 -1.44
CA MET A 113 -18.22 -2.96 -2.71
C MET A 113 -16.84 -2.34 -2.54
N GLU A 114 -16.59 -1.70 -1.40
CA GLU A 114 -15.33 -1.03 -1.05
C GLU A 114 -14.42 -1.88 -0.15
N GLN A 115 -14.86 -3.10 0.19
CA GLN A 115 -14.07 -4.06 0.94
C GLN A 115 -13.29 -4.97 0.00
N TRP A 116 -11.99 -5.07 0.24
CA TRP A 116 -11.03 -5.86 -0.53
C TRP A 116 -10.44 -6.96 0.33
N GLU A 117 -10.16 -8.09 -0.31
CA GLU A 117 -9.41 -9.22 0.24
C GLU A 117 -8.21 -9.50 -0.67
N PRO A 118 -7.00 -9.71 -0.11
CA PRO A 118 -5.79 -9.99 -0.89
C PRO A 118 -5.70 -11.45 -1.37
#